data_AF-A0A916K159-F1
#
_entry.id   AF-A0A916K159-F1
#
_cell.length_a   1.000
_cell.length_b   1.000
_cell.length_c   1.000
_cell.angle_alpha   90.00
_cell.angle_beta   90.00
_cell.angle_gamma   90.00
#
_symmetry.space_group_name_H-M   'P 1'
#
loop_
_entity.id
_entity.type
_entity.pdbx_description
1 polymer ?
#
loop_
_entity_poly.entity_id
_entity_poly.type
_entity_poly.pdbx_seq_one_letter_code
_entity_poly.pdbx_strand_id
1 'polypeptide(L)'
;MSQIGDIGALGRHYLQAESYGAAAFCFYRAMLEDRESGNAWNGLVLSLSLMRKEQDSQTALARFALQPNLPYDRDLIAFAMMLWQQNPRALSEWVRGVVNHHSPSGQDKETLNELADDLERSYGQLVERHGEDALRAQGMLSLEEYAGRRLELDWLMDETFDQIINQVKQWIDSSDTEAVLAGVRLLCMLPDPRSEKMLRRVCRNEELDGKVRTHALLALRWLGVRGNARIHKMGESFVINLDDPKPELTVSVPAAYKPALDRMKLWLAKQQGFVTQEEYEGHASTDEPEMPEALAAKVSEAEIPAIYQEVVHMLVRAAYDKYYPLVPTVRETRYWAAALLMLMKDYVEGIGESWTYGEPEQEETAVRHRNWLLSGSPDYYDNIDAAKKMRAAFNG
;
A
#
# COMPACT_ATOMS: atom_id res chain seq x y z
N MET A 1 -32.14 9.80 21.53
CA MET A 1 -30.91 10.59 21.37
C MET A 1 -29.88 10.02 22.34
N SER A 2 -29.00 9.12 21.88
CA SER A 2 -28.06 8.43 22.75
C SER A 2 -26.82 9.29 23.03
N GLN A 3 -26.30 9.24 24.26
CA GLN A 3 -25.12 9.97 24.76
C GLN A 3 -23.78 9.46 24.22
N ILE A 4 -23.77 8.73 23.11
CA ILE A 4 -22.56 8.45 22.35
C ILE A 4 -22.43 9.63 21.37
N GLY A 5 -21.49 10.53 21.63
CA GLY A 5 -21.24 11.68 20.75
C GLY A 5 -21.10 11.25 19.29
N ASP A 6 -21.43 12.15 18.35
CA ASP A 6 -21.34 11.98 16.90
C ASP A 6 -20.18 11.03 16.53
N ILE A 7 -20.50 9.78 16.17
CA ILE A 7 -19.50 8.73 15.90
C ILE A 7 -18.60 9.16 14.74
N GLY A 8 -19.13 9.93 13.78
CA GLY A 8 -18.35 10.53 12.72
C GLY A 8 -17.34 11.57 13.24
N ALA A 9 -17.70 12.36 14.26
CA ALA A 9 -16.76 13.27 14.91
C ALA A 9 -15.64 12.52 15.65
N LEU A 10 -15.98 11.40 16.30
CA LEU A 10 -14.98 10.54 16.94
C LEU A 10 -14.02 9.93 15.90
N GLY A 11 -14.55 9.49 14.75
CA GLY A 11 -13.75 9.02 13.61
C GLY A 11 -12.77 10.08 13.12
N ARG A 12 -13.20 11.34 12.97
CA ARG A 12 -12.33 12.46 12.61
C ARG A 12 -11.22 12.71 13.62
N HIS A 13 -11.54 12.65 14.92
CA HIS A 13 -10.54 12.79 15.99
C HIS A 13 -9.47 11.69 15.90
N TYR A 14 -9.87 10.42 15.71
CA TYR A 14 -8.92 9.33 15.52
C TYR A 14 -8.08 9.49 14.25
N LEU A 15 -8.68 9.94 13.15
CA LEU A 15 -7.98 10.18 11.90
C LEU A 15 -6.90 11.27 12.04
N GLN A 16 -7.24 12.40 12.67
CA GLN A 16 -6.30 13.49 12.97
C GLN A 16 -5.17 13.05 13.90
N ALA A 17 -5.47 12.13 14.81
CA ALA A 17 -4.48 11.53 15.69
C ALA A 17 -3.67 10.42 14.99
N GLU A 18 -3.86 10.11 13.71
CA GLU A 18 -3.20 9.00 12.99
C GLU A 18 -3.56 7.59 13.51
N SER A 19 -4.74 7.46 14.15
CA SER A 19 -5.31 6.19 14.62
C SER A 19 -6.22 5.59 13.55
N TYR A 20 -5.66 5.24 12.39
CA TYR A 20 -6.44 4.94 11.19
C TYR A 20 -7.38 3.73 11.34
N GLY A 21 -7.01 2.72 12.13
CA GLY A 21 -7.87 1.55 12.35
C GLY A 21 -9.10 1.89 13.19
N ALA A 22 -8.91 2.63 14.29
CA ALA A 22 -10.02 3.15 15.10
C ALA A 22 -10.89 4.13 14.32
N ALA A 23 -10.29 4.98 13.48
CA ALA A 23 -11.01 5.88 12.59
C ALA A 23 -11.89 5.12 11.58
N ALA A 24 -11.33 4.11 10.90
CA ALA A 24 -12.06 3.27 9.96
C ALA A 24 -13.28 2.59 10.62
N PHE A 25 -13.11 2.06 11.83
CA PHE A 25 -14.20 1.47 12.61
C PHE A 25 -15.32 2.49 12.90
N CYS A 26 -14.96 3.69 13.38
CA CYS A 26 -15.93 4.75 13.65
C CYS A 26 -16.67 5.19 12.39
N PHE A 27 -15.95 5.44 11.28
CA PHE A 27 -16.56 5.85 10.03
C PHE A 27 -17.47 4.77 9.43
N TYR A 28 -17.05 3.51 9.49
CA TYR A 28 -17.89 2.40 9.04
C TYR A 28 -19.18 2.27 9.86
N ARG A 29 -19.10 2.44 11.19
CA ARG A 29 -20.31 2.48 12.03
C ARG A 29 -21.20 3.67 11.72
N ALA A 30 -20.62 4.87 11.55
CA ALA A 30 -21.37 6.06 11.16
C ALA A 30 -22.07 5.88 9.81
N MET A 31 -21.43 5.21 8.85
CA MET A 31 -21.99 4.86 7.54
C MET A 31 -23.15 3.86 7.66
N LEU A 32 -23.10 2.90 8.60
CA LEU A 32 -24.22 1.99 8.85
C LEU A 32 -25.41 2.69 9.51
N GLU A 33 -25.17 3.71 10.34
CA GLU A 33 -26.22 4.52 10.96
C GLU A 33 -26.84 5.53 9.97
N ASP A 34 -26.02 6.14 9.12
CA ASP A 34 -26.42 7.08 8.07
C ASP A 34 -25.64 6.79 6.77
N ARG A 35 -26.29 6.08 5.85
CA ARG A 35 -25.71 5.69 4.56
C ARG A 35 -25.51 6.88 3.61
N GLU A 36 -26.16 8.01 3.86
CA GLU A 36 -26.04 9.23 3.05
C GLU A 36 -24.95 10.19 3.60
N SER A 37 -24.24 9.78 4.65
CA SER A 37 -23.15 10.56 5.23
C SER A 37 -21.88 10.52 4.36
N GLY A 38 -21.73 11.49 3.44
CA GLY A 38 -20.53 11.62 2.61
C GLY A 38 -19.23 11.68 3.42
N ASN A 39 -19.25 12.33 4.59
CA ASN A 39 -18.11 12.38 5.50
C ASN A 39 -17.70 11.01 6.05
N ALA A 40 -18.67 10.13 6.32
CA ALA A 40 -18.38 8.78 6.79
C ALA A 40 -17.75 7.93 5.68
N TRP A 41 -18.27 8.03 4.45
CA TRP A 41 -17.69 7.36 3.30
C TRP A 41 -16.27 7.82 2.98
N ASN A 42 -16.05 9.13 2.87
CA ASN A 42 -14.71 9.67 2.62
C ASN A 42 -13.74 9.25 3.75
N GLY A 43 -14.14 9.44 5.00
CA GLY A 43 -13.33 9.08 6.16
C GLY A 43 -12.96 7.60 6.20
N LEU A 44 -13.88 6.71 5.81
CA LEU A 44 -13.64 5.28 5.69
C LEU A 44 -12.61 4.97 4.59
N VAL A 45 -12.83 5.46 3.37
CA VAL A 45 -11.92 5.25 2.24
C VAL A 45 -10.51 5.77 2.55
N LEU A 46 -10.42 6.97 3.11
CA LEU A 46 -9.15 7.59 3.49
C LEU A 46 -8.43 6.77 4.57
N SER A 47 -9.14 6.35 5.63
CA SER A 47 -8.54 5.57 6.73
C SER A 47 -8.00 4.22 6.24
N LEU A 48 -8.77 3.51 5.40
CA LEU A 48 -8.34 2.24 4.81
C LEU A 48 -7.14 2.42 3.87
N SER A 49 -7.13 3.49 3.08
CA SER A 49 -6.05 3.79 2.14
C SER A 49 -4.75 4.16 2.85
N LEU A 50 -4.81 4.92 3.95
CA LEU A 50 -3.65 5.24 4.80
C LEU A 50 -3.06 4.00 5.49
N MET A 51 -3.88 2.98 5.76
CA MET A 51 -3.43 1.67 6.23
C MET A 51 -2.93 0.75 5.12
N ARG A 52 -2.96 1.19 3.84
CA ARG A 52 -2.66 0.37 2.65
C ARG A 52 -3.55 -0.90 2.55
N LYS A 53 -4.81 -0.83 3.00
CA LYS A 53 -5.79 -1.91 2.84
C LYS A 53 -6.49 -1.79 1.48
N GLU A 54 -5.74 -1.95 0.39
CA GLU A 54 -6.19 -1.65 -0.98
C GLU A 54 -7.49 -2.37 -1.37
N GLN A 55 -7.62 -3.65 -1.04
CA GLN A 55 -8.83 -4.43 -1.34
C GLN A 55 -10.07 -3.89 -0.62
N ASP A 56 -9.92 -3.50 0.65
CA ASP A 56 -11.00 -2.90 1.43
C ASP A 56 -11.31 -1.48 0.93
N SER A 57 -10.29 -0.69 0.58
CA SER A 57 -10.46 0.63 -0.03
C SER A 57 -11.20 0.55 -1.37
N GLN A 58 -10.83 -0.38 -2.25
CA GLN A 58 -11.51 -0.63 -3.53
C GLN A 58 -12.97 -1.01 -3.32
N THR A 59 -13.25 -1.90 -2.37
CA THR A 59 -14.60 -2.35 -2.05
C THR A 59 -15.44 -1.19 -1.47
N ALA A 60 -14.87 -0.39 -0.56
CA ALA A 60 -15.53 0.80 -0.01
C ALA A 60 -15.81 1.87 -1.10
N LEU A 61 -14.84 2.13 -1.98
CA LEU A 61 -15.00 3.04 -3.13
C LEU A 61 -16.06 2.55 -4.12
N ALA A 62 -16.10 1.25 -4.39
CA ALA A 62 -17.09 0.66 -5.28
C ALA A 62 -18.50 0.82 -4.70
N ARG A 63 -18.68 0.51 -3.42
CA ARG A 63 -19.95 0.72 -2.71
C ARG A 63 -20.34 2.20 -2.67
N PHE A 64 -19.38 3.10 -2.49
CA PHE A 64 -19.62 4.56 -2.53
C PHE A 64 -20.21 5.00 -3.88
N ALA A 65 -19.60 4.62 -5.00
CA ALA A 65 -20.09 5.02 -6.33
C ALA A 65 -21.47 4.45 -6.66
N LEU A 66 -21.82 3.28 -6.11
CA LEU A 66 -23.12 2.64 -6.30
C LEU A 66 -24.20 3.14 -5.32
N GLN A 67 -23.82 3.92 -4.30
CA GLN A 67 -24.76 4.42 -3.30
C GLN A 67 -25.43 5.72 -3.79
N PRO A 68 -26.77 5.75 -3.92
CA PRO A 68 -27.49 6.94 -4.33
C PRO A 68 -27.48 8.04 -3.26
N ASN A 69 -27.69 9.28 -3.71
CA ASN A 69 -27.88 10.49 -2.88
C ASN A 69 -26.67 10.94 -2.05
N LEU A 70 -25.46 10.44 -2.34
CA LEU A 70 -24.26 10.98 -1.72
C LEU A 70 -23.80 12.27 -2.39
N PRO A 71 -23.19 13.20 -1.64
CA PRO A 71 -22.59 14.39 -2.24
C PRO A 71 -21.39 14.00 -3.10
N TYR A 72 -21.25 14.66 -4.26
CA TYR A 72 -20.05 14.55 -5.08
C TYR A 72 -18.82 15.03 -4.31
N ASP A 73 -17.79 14.19 -4.30
CA ASP A 73 -16.50 14.46 -3.67
C ASP A 73 -15.38 14.26 -4.68
N ARG A 74 -14.74 15.38 -5.05
CA ARG A 74 -13.67 15.40 -6.05
C ARG A 74 -12.41 14.67 -5.56
N ASP A 75 -12.15 14.63 -4.25
CA ASP A 75 -10.94 14.04 -3.70
C ASP A 75 -10.94 12.51 -3.88
N LEU A 76 -12.12 11.89 -3.95
CA LEU A 76 -12.27 10.46 -4.18
C LEU A 76 -11.89 10.02 -5.60
N ILE A 77 -11.87 10.93 -6.59
CA ILE A 77 -11.43 10.62 -7.94
C ILE A 77 -9.96 10.19 -7.94
N ALA A 78 -9.10 10.89 -7.21
CA ALA A 78 -7.68 10.57 -7.15
C ALA A 78 -7.45 9.17 -6.55
N PHE A 79 -8.23 8.80 -5.52
CA PHE A 79 -8.19 7.45 -4.95
C PHE A 79 -8.65 6.38 -5.95
N ALA A 80 -9.75 6.61 -6.68
CA ALA A 80 -10.24 5.68 -7.68
C ALA A 80 -9.23 5.49 -8.82
N MET A 81 -8.64 6.57 -9.32
CA MET A 81 -7.60 6.50 -10.35
C MET A 81 -6.37 5.72 -9.88
N MET A 82 -5.93 5.93 -8.63
CA MET A 82 -4.79 5.20 -8.07
C MET A 82 -5.08 3.70 -7.91
N LEU A 83 -6.26 3.33 -7.41
CA LEU A 83 -6.60 1.94 -7.07
C LEU A 83 -7.05 1.10 -8.26
N TRP A 84 -7.53 1.72 -9.34
CA TRP A 84 -7.94 1.04 -10.58
C TRP A 84 -7.18 1.53 -11.82
N GLN A 85 -5.97 2.07 -11.66
CA GLN A 85 -5.13 2.52 -12.78
C GLN A 85 -4.94 1.44 -13.85
N GLN A 86 -4.87 0.17 -13.44
CA GLN A 86 -4.69 -0.98 -14.32
C GLN A 86 -6.00 -1.71 -14.65
N ASN A 87 -7.15 -1.20 -14.19
CA ASN A 87 -8.47 -1.77 -14.44
C ASN A 87 -9.41 -0.72 -15.03
N PRO A 88 -9.30 -0.43 -16.35
CA PRO A 88 -10.12 0.59 -17.00
C PRO A 88 -11.63 0.31 -16.91
N ARG A 89 -12.04 -0.96 -16.79
CA ARG A 89 -13.44 -1.37 -16.61
C ARG A 89 -14.02 -0.85 -15.28
N ALA A 90 -13.42 -1.23 -14.16
CA ALA A 90 -13.93 -0.80 -12.85
C ALA A 90 -13.86 0.73 -12.71
N LEU A 91 -12.80 1.35 -13.25
CA LEU A 91 -12.65 2.80 -13.20
C LEU A 91 -13.74 3.52 -14.02
N SER A 92 -14.07 3.05 -15.22
CA SER A 92 -15.15 3.65 -16.02
C SER A 92 -16.50 3.50 -15.34
N GLU A 93 -16.82 2.31 -14.84
CA GLU A 93 -18.05 2.03 -14.11
C GLU A 93 -18.16 2.90 -12.84
N TRP A 94 -17.05 3.11 -12.11
CA TRP A 94 -17.01 3.99 -10.95
C TRP A 94 -17.30 5.44 -11.32
N VAL A 95 -16.66 5.97 -12.37
CA VAL A 95 -16.89 7.33 -12.85
C VAL A 95 -18.34 7.53 -13.29
N ARG A 96 -18.92 6.56 -14.00
CA ARG A 96 -20.36 6.57 -14.36
C ARG A 96 -21.25 6.58 -13.11
N GLY A 97 -20.93 5.75 -12.12
CA GLY A 97 -21.65 5.70 -10.85
C GLY A 97 -21.69 7.08 -10.17
N VAL A 98 -20.53 7.74 -10.05
CA VAL A 98 -20.43 9.08 -9.46
C VAL A 98 -21.25 10.11 -10.25
N VAL A 99 -21.15 10.11 -11.59
CA VAL A 99 -21.92 11.02 -12.46
C VAL A 99 -23.43 10.84 -12.28
N ASN A 100 -23.88 9.59 -12.16
CA ASN A 100 -25.30 9.25 -12.10
C ASN A 100 -25.91 9.45 -10.72
N HIS A 101 -25.14 9.22 -9.65
CA HIS A 101 -25.66 9.15 -8.30
C HIS A 101 -25.32 10.35 -7.42
N HIS A 102 -24.24 11.09 -7.72
CA HIS A 102 -23.70 12.10 -6.79
C HIS A 102 -23.81 13.55 -7.26
N SER A 103 -24.48 13.76 -8.41
CA SER A 103 -24.82 15.09 -8.96
C SER A 103 -23.61 16.06 -9.07
N PRO A 104 -22.52 15.70 -9.77
CA PRO A 104 -21.41 16.62 -10.01
C PRO A 104 -21.87 17.88 -10.78
N SER A 105 -21.14 18.98 -10.59
CA SER A 105 -21.41 20.25 -11.26
C SER A 105 -21.17 20.16 -12.78
N GLY A 106 -21.71 21.10 -13.58
CA GLY A 106 -21.73 21.00 -15.05
C GLY A 106 -20.39 20.62 -15.70
N GLN A 107 -19.33 21.38 -15.42
CA GLN A 107 -18.00 21.12 -16.00
C GLN A 107 -17.40 19.80 -15.51
N ASP A 108 -17.57 19.46 -14.23
CA ASP A 108 -17.10 18.18 -13.68
C ASP A 108 -17.84 17.02 -14.35
N LYS A 109 -19.15 17.16 -14.54
CA LYS A 109 -19.99 16.15 -15.18
C LYS A 109 -19.58 15.89 -16.63
N GLU A 110 -19.31 16.94 -17.41
CA GLU A 110 -18.81 16.80 -18.79
C GLU A 110 -17.46 16.08 -18.81
N THR A 111 -16.51 16.55 -18.01
CA THR A 111 -15.15 15.97 -17.92
C THR A 111 -15.19 14.49 -17.50
N LEU A 112 -16.02 14.15 -16.52
CA LEU A 112 -16.15 12.77 -16.03
C LEU A 112 -16.82 11.87 -17.07
N ASN A 113 -17.78 12.36 -17.85
CA ASN A 113 -18.37 11.57 -18.93
C ASN A 113 -17.36 11.28 -20.03
N GLU A 114 -16.57 12.27 -20.45
CA GLU A 114 -15.49 12.06 -21.43
C GLU A 114 -14.46 11.05 -20.93
N LEU A 115 -14.04 11.15 -19.66
CA LEU A 115 -13.14 10.18 -19.04
C LEU A 115 -13.74 8.76 -19.02
N ALA A 116 -15.02 8.62 -18.68
CA ALA A 116 -15.69 7.33 -18.70
C ALA A 116 -15.74 6.73 -20.11
N ASP A 117 -16.07 7.53 -21.13
CA ASP A 117 -16.10 7.11 -22.53
C ASP A 117 -14.69 6.64 -23.00
N ASP A 118 -13.63 7.35 -22.63
CA ASP A 118 -12.24 7.00 -22.96
C ASP A 118 -11.83 5.66 -22.35
N LEU A 119 -12.17 5.45 -21.07
CA LEU A 119 -11.87 4.21 -20.35
C LEU A 119 -12.67 3.02 -20.89
N GLU A 120 -13.96 3.22 -21.22
CA GLU A 120 -14.80 2.19 -21.87
C GLU A 120 -14.22 1.77 -23.24
N ARG A 121 -13.76 2.74 -24.04
CA ARG A 121 -13.08 2.45 -25.32
C ARG A 121 -11.78 1.69 -25.12
N SER A 122 -10.98 2.08 -24.12
CA SER A 122 -9.73 1.38 -23.77
C SER A 122 -10.00 -0.07 -23.36
N TYR A 123 -11.01 -0.30 -22.51
CA TYR A 123 -11.41 -1.65 -22.11
C TYR A 123 -11.93 -2.46 -23.31
N GLY A 124 -12.74 -1.88 -24.19
CA GLY A 124 -13.20 -2.53 -25.42
C GLY A 124 -12.04 -3.04 -26.30
N GLN A 125 -10.99 -2.24 -26.48
CA GLN A 125 -9.79 -2.66 -27.20
C GLN A 125 -9.05 -3.82 -26.53
N LEU A 126 -9.01 -3.86 -25.20
CA LEU A 126 -8.41 -4.97 -24.46
C LEU A 126 -9.24 -6.25 -24.65
N VAL A 127 -10.57 -6.15 -24.57
CA VAL A 127 -11.49 -7.28 -24.79
C VAL A 127 -11.33 -7.85 -26.20
N GLU A 128 -11.19 -7.01 -27.22
CA GLU A 128 -10.94 -7.45 -28.59
C GLU A 128 -9.60 -8.21 -28.74
N ARG A 129 -8.57 -7.84 -27.98
CA ARG A 129 -7.23 -8.44 -28.07
C ARG A 129 -7.08 -9.72 -27.26
N HIS A 130 -7.67 -9.78 -26.06
CA HIS A 130 -7.40 -10.82 -25.07
C HIS A 130 -8.64 -11.66 -24.72
N GLY A 131 -9.84 -11.18 -25.02
CA GLY A 131 -11.10 -11.78 -24.59
C GLY A 131 -11.47 -11.43 -23.15
N GLU A 132 -12.77 -11.25 -22.89
CA GLU A 132 -13.29 -10.80 -21.60
C GLU A 132 -12.99 -11.80 -20.45
N ASP A 133 -13.13 -13.11 -20.69
CA ASP A 133 -12.87 -14.14 -19.68
C ASP A 133 -11.41 -14.13 -19.21
N ALA A 134 -10.47 -13.89 -20.13
CA ALA A 134 -9.04 -13.80 -19.81
C ALA A 134 -8.74 -12.55 -18.98
N LEU A 135 -9.31 -11.40 -19.32
CA LEU A 135 -9.14 -10.15 -18.56
C LEU A 135 -9.75 -10.26 -17.16
N ARG A 136 -10.92 -10.89 -17.04
CA ARG A 136 -11.54 -11.16 -15.73
C ARG A 136 -10.66 -12.08 -14.87
N ALA A 137 -10.06 -13.11 -15.47
CA ALA A 137 -9.09 -13.97 -14.79
C ALA A 137 -7.81 -13.24 -14.34
N GLN A 138 -7.45 -12.14 -15.02
CA GLN A 138 -6.35 -11.23 -14.62
C GLN A 138 -6.76 -10.22 -13.53
N GLY A 139 -8.01 -10.27 -13.04
CA GLY A 139 -8.49 -9.38 -11.99
C GLY A 139 -9.11 -8.08 -12.49
N MET A 140 -9.36 -7.94 -13.80
CA MET A 140 -10.21 -6.85 -14.34
C MET A 140 -11.69 -7.12 -14.07
N LEU A 141 -12.05 -7.09 -12.79
CA LEU A 141 -13.42 -7.29 -12.34
C LEU A 141 -14.27 -6.03 -12.55
N SER A 142 -15.59 -6.20 -12.60
CA SER A 142 -16.56 -5.09 -12.58
C SER A 142 -16.66 -4.44 -11.20
N LEU A 143 -17.20 -3.23 -11.16
CA LEU A 143 -17.44 -2.45 -9.96
C LEU A 143 -18.39 -3.17 -9.01
N GLU A 144 -19.44 -3.82 -9.52
CA GLU A 144 -20.36 -4.61 -8.69
C GLU A 144 -19.66 -5.81 -8.06
N GLU A 145 -18.72 -6.45 -8.78
CA GLU A 145 -17.91 -7.53 -8.22
C GLU A 145 -17.02 -7.02 -7.09
N TYR A 146 -16.42 -5.83 -7.22
CA TYR A 146 -15.70 -5.19 -6.12
C TYR A 146 -16.64 -4.86 -4.94
N ALA A 147 -17.78 -4.24 -5.20
CA ALA A 147 -18.73 -3.83 -4.17
C ALA A 147 -19.32 -5.02 -3.38
N GLY A 148 -19.48 -6.16 -4.04
CA GLY A 148 -19.99 -7.40 -3.47
C GLY A 148 -18.98 -8.17 -2.60
N ARG A 149 -17.70 -7.77 -2.58
CA ARG A 149 -16.70 -8.36 -1.68
C ARG A 149 -17.06 -8.04 -0.23
N ARG A 150 -16.69 -8.94 0.67
CA ARG A 150 -16.80 -8.72 2.12
C ARG A 150 -15.60 -7.91 2.60
N LEU A 151 -15.86 -6.78 3.25
CA LEU A 151 -14.85 -6.03 4.02
C LEU A 151 -14.58 -6.74 5.34
N GLU A 152 -13.37 -6.63 5.87
CA GLU A 152 -13.08 -7.06 7.25
C GLU A 152 -14.01 -6.36 8.27
N LEU A 153 -14.36 -5.10 8.02
CA LEU A 153 -15.30 -4.32 8.84
C LEU A 153 -16.74 -4.84 8.78
N ASP A 154 -17.17 -5.46 7.67
CA ASP A 154 -18.49 -6.12 7.61
C ASP A 154 -18.53 -7.27 8.62
N TRP A 155 -17.47 -8.09 8.63
CA TRP A 155 -17.36 -9.22 9.57
C TRP A 155 -17.34 -8.76 11.04
N LEU A 156 -16.66 -7.65 11.33
CA LEU A 156 -16.65 -7.08 12.69
C LEU A 156 -18.03 -6.65 13.20
N MET A 157 -18.97 -6.32 12.30
CA MET A 157 -20.33 -5.92 12.68
C MET A 157 -21.32 -7.09 12.70
N ASP A 158 -21.07 -8.15 11.94
CA ASP A 158 -21.94 -9.32 11.88
C ASP A 158 -21.77 -10.27 13.07
N GLU A 159 -20.56 -10.35 13.64
CA GLU A 159 -20.23 -11.29 14.72
C GLU A 159 -20.20 -10.62 16.10
N THR A 160 -20.36 -11.43 17.16
CA THR A 160 -20.11 -10.92 18.51
C THR A 160 -18.62 -10.67 18.74
N PHE A 161 -18.33 -9.65 19.54
CA PHE A 161 -16.96 -9.31 19.91
C PHE A 161 -16.15 -10.51 20.45
N ASP A 162 -16.78 -11.35 21.29
CA ASP A 162 -16.11 -12.50 21.88
C ASP A 162 -15.77 -13.58 20.85
N GLN A 163 -16.62 -13.79 19.83
CA GLN A 163 -16.32 -14.68 18.72
C GLN A 163 -15.12 -14.17 17.91
N ILE A 164 -15.11 -12.88 17.58
CA ILE A 164 -14.00 -12.25 16.85
C ILE A 164 -12.68 -12.43 17.60
N ILE A 165 -12.66 -12.10 18.90
CA ILE A 165 -11.44 -12.26 19.70
C ILE A 165 -11.00 -13.72 19.80
N ASN A 166 -11.93 -14.66 19.94
CA ASN A 166 -11.58 -16.07 20.00
C ASN A 166 -11.03 -16.58 18.66
N GLN A 167 -11.59 -16.14 17.53
CA GLN A 167 -11.07 -16.46 16.21
C GLN A 167 -9.66 -15.89 16.00
N VAL A 168 -9.44 -14.63 16.37
CA VAL A 168 -8.13 -13.99 16.27
C VAL A 168 -7.09 -14.69 17.15
N LYS A 169 -7.45 -15.15 18.35
CA LYS A 169 -6.54 -15.98 19.17
C LYS A 169 -6.14 -17.26 18.45
N GLN A 170 -7.10 -17.96 17.82
CA GLN A 170 -6.79 -19.17 17.05
C GLN A 170 -5.84 -18.88 15.89
N TRP A 171 -6.02 -17.76 15.19
CA TRP A 171 -5.09 -17.34 14.14
C TRP A 171 -3.70 -16.99 14.68
N ILE A 172 -3.62 -16.25 15.79
CA ILE A 172 -2.35 -15.89 16.43
C ILE A 172 -1.59 -17.13 16.93
N ASP A 173 -2.31 -18.11 17.45
CA ASP A 173 -1.74 -19.36 17.97
C ASP A 173 -1.48 -20.39 16.83
N SER A 174 -1.83 -20.06 15.58
CA SER A 174 -1.53 -20.88 14.41
C SER A 174 -0.08 -20.69 13.94
N SER A 175 0.46 -21.68 13.23
CA SER A 175 1.78 -21.56 12.58
C SER A 175 1.71 -20.87 11.20
N ASP A 176 0.55 -20.36 10.81
CA ASP A 176 0.33 -19.70 9.52
C ASP A 176 0.53 -18.19 9.66
N THR A 177 1.65 -17.68 9.15
CA THR A 177 2.01 -16.26 9.19
C THR A 177 0.94 -15.35 8.58
N GLU A 178 0.28 -15.76 7.50
CA GLU A 178 -0.74 -14.94 6.84
C GLU A 178 -2.01 -14.87 7.68
N ALA A 179 -2.43 -15.98 8.29
CA ALA A 179 -3.53 -15.99 9.24
C ALA A 179 -3.23 -15.08 10.45
N VAL A 180 -2.02 -15.12 10.99
CA VAL A 180 -1.61 -14.26 12.10
C VAL A 180 -1.64 -12.78 11.68
N LEU A 181 -1.13 -12.44 10.50
CA LEU A 181 -1.16 -11.07 9.95
C LEU A 181 -2.60 -10.56 9.78
N ALA A 182 -3.51 -11.40 9.27
CA ALA A 182 -4.93 -11.07 9.17
C ALA A 182 -5.53 -10.77 10.55
N GLY A 183 -5.22 -11.58 11.57
CA GLY A 183 -5.61 -11.32 12.95
C GLY A 183 -5.09 -9.99 13.49
N VAL A 184 -3.81 -9.68 13.27
CA VAL A 184 -3.20 -8.40 13.67
C VAL A 184 -3.89 -7.20 13.02
N ARG A 185 -4.16 -7.27 11.72
CA ARG A 185 -4.83 -6.22 10.94
C ARG A 185 -6.26 -5.99 11.44
N LEU A 186 -6.97 -7.05 11.80
CA LEU A 186 -8.31 -6.93 12.33
C LEU A 186 -8.32 -6.22 13.70
N LEU A 187 -7.38 -6.55 14.58
CA LEU A 187 -7.31 -6.00 15.94
C LEU A 187 -7.14 -4.47 15.95
N CYS A 188 -6.47 -3.87 14.95
CA CYS A 188 -6.34 -2.41 14.92
C CYS A 188 -7.63 -1.68 14.58
N MET A 189 -8.59 -2.36 13.97
CA MET A 189 -9.93 -1.83 13.66
C MET A 189 -10.96 -2.17 14.74
N LEU A 190 -10.52 -2.68 15.88
CA LEU A 190 -11.39 -3.05 16.99
C LEU A 190 -10.95 -2.29 18.25
N PRO A 191 -11.43 -1.04 18.45
CA PRO A 191 -11.00 -0.15 19.54
C PRO A 191 -11.46 -0.62 20.92
N ASP A 192 -10.85 -1.69 21.43
CA ASP A 192 -11.12 -2.32 22.72
C ASP A 192 -9.81 -2.66 23.46
N PRO A 193 -9.76 -2.55 24.81
CA PRO A 193 -8.58 -2.87 25.60
C PRO A 193 -8.04 -4.30 25.40
N ARG A 194 -8.90 -5.26 25.05
CA ARG A 194 -8.50 -6.64 24.74
C ARG A 194 -7.69 -6.71 23.45
N SER A 195 -8.02 -5.90 22.45
CA SER A 195 -7.26 -5.79 21.20
C SER A 195 -5.85 -5.27 21.46
N GLU A 196 -5.72 -4.19 22.25
CA GLU A 196 -4.41 -3.66 22.67
C GLU A 196 -3.60 -4.73 23.41
N LYS A 197 -4.21 -5.42 24.39
CA LYS A 197 -3.55 -6.46 25.17
C LYS A 197 -3.02 -7.60 24.29
N MET A 198 -3.78 -8.00 23.28
CA MET A 198 -3.38 -9.03 22.32
C MET A 198 -2.26 -8.56 21.41
N LEU A 199 -2.37 -7.36 20.83
CA LEU A 199 -1.31 -6.78 20.00
C LEU A 199 0.01 -6.64 20.78
N ARG A 200 -0.04 -6.16 22.03
CA ARG A 200 1.15 -6.10 22.91
C ARG A 200 1.72 -7.49 23.24
N ARG A 201 0.91 -8.56 23.23
CA ARG A 201 1.39 -9.94 23.36
C ARG A 201 2.09 -10.38 22.09
N VAL A 202 1.50 -10.10 20.92
CA VAL A 202 2.10 -10.39 19.60
C VAL A 202 3.46 -9.73 19.48
N CYS A 203 3.61 -8.44 19.80
CA CYS A 203 4.90 -7.73 19.74
C CYS A 203 6.03 -8.41 20.55
N ARG A 204 5.67 -9.18 21.60
CA ARG A 204 6.63 -9.84 22.50
C ARG A 204 6.74 -11.34 22.25
N ASN A 205 5.97 -11.92 21.34
CA ASN A 205 5.99 -13.36 21.08
C ASN A 205 7.16 -13.71 20.15
N GLU A 206 8.17 -14.37 20.70
CA GLU A 206 9.40 -14.75 19.99
C GLU A 206 9.18 -15.81 18.92
N GLU A 207 8.12 -16.62 19.05
CA GLU A 207 7.76 -17.70 18.14
C GLU A 207 7.15 -17.17 16.83
N LEU A 208 6.66 -15.93 16.81
CA LEU A 208 6.08 -15.31 15.62
C LEU A 208 7.13 -14.68 14.73
N ASP A 209 6.87 -14.66 13.42
CA ASP A 209 7.75 -14.03 12.45
C ASP A 209 8.05 -12.55 12.80
N GLY A 210 9.25 -12.09 12.46
CA GLY A 210 9.69 -10.72 12.74
C GLY A 210 8.80 -9.64 12.09
N LYS A 211 8.26 -9.91 10.90
CA LYS A 211 7.29 -9.06 10.18
C LYS A 211 6.00 -8.91 10.98
N VAL A 212 5.45 -10.03 11.48
CA VAL A 212 4.20 -10.03 12.28
C VAL A 212 4.34 -9.12 13.49
N ARG A 213 5.45 -9.22 14.21
CA ARG A 213 5.72 -8.40 15.40
C ARG A 213 5.80 -6.90 15.07
N THR A 214 6.41 -6.54 13.95
CA THR A 214 6.45 -5.14 13.47
C THR A 214 5.06 -4.64 13.07
N HIS A 215 4.28 -5.47 12.36
CA HIS A 215 2.90 -5.15 11.98
C HIS A 215 2.00 -5.00 13.22
N ALA A 216 2.22 -5.77 14.28
CA ALA A 216 1.49 -5.61 15.54
C ALA A 216 1.82 -4.29 16.24
N LEU A 217 3.06 -3.82 16.16
CA LEU A 217 3.47 -2.52 16.69
C LEU A 217 2.80 -1.37 15.94
N LEU A 218 2.74 -1.48 14.61
CA LEU A 218 2.03 -0.55 13.74
C LEU A 218 0.51 -0.57 14.00
N ALA A 219 -0.06 -1.76 14.17
CA ALA A 219 -1.46 -1.96 14.54
C ALA A 219 -1.81 -1.30 15.89
N LEU A 220 -0.90 -1.30 16.87
CA LEU A 220 -1.10 -0.54 18.12
C LEU A 220 -1.25 0.96 17.85
N ARG A 221 -0.40 1.55 16.98
CA ARG A 221 -0.49 2.97 16.62
C ARG A 221 -1.82 3.28 15.94
N TRP A 222 -2.25 2.44 15.01
CA TRP A 222 -3.53 2.59 14.30
C TRP A 222 -4.77 2.34 15.15
N LEU A 223 -4.65 1.51 16.18
CA LEU A 223 -5.68 1.33 17.21
C LEU A 223 -5.84 2.59 18.09
N GLY A 224 -4.85 3.50 18.07
CA GLY A 224 -4.81 4.72 18.87
C GLY A 224 -4.01 4.60 20.17
N VAL A 225 -3.17 3.57 20.29
CA VAL A 225 -2.27 3.42 21.44
C VAL A 225 -1.10 4.40 21.32
N ARG A 226 -0.78 5.07 22.43
CA ARG A 226 0.25 6.12 22.53
C ARG A 226 1.33 5.74 23.55
N GLY A 227 2.48 6.42 23.47
CA GLY A 227 3.63 6.19 24.32
C GLY A 227 4.36 4.88 24.04
N ASN A 228 4.95 4.29 25.08
CA ASN A 228 5.91 3.20 24.92
C ASN A 228 5.25 1.82 24.69
N ALA A 229 5.77 1.10 23.70
CA ALA A 229 5.47 -0.30 23.44
C ALA A 229 6.75 -1.13 23.37
N ARG A 230 6.71 -2.33 23.91
CA ARG A 230 7.83 -3.27 23.91
C ARG A 230 7.69 -4.26 22.78
N ILE A 231 8.75 -4.44 22.00
CA ILE A 231 8.87 -5.45 20.95
C ILE A 231 10.08 -6.34 21.25
N HIS A 232 9.93 -7.65 21.14
CA HIS A 232 11.05 -8.57 21.23
C HIS A 232 11.45 -9.01 19.83
N LYS A 233 12.73 -8.87 19.46
CA LYS A 233 13.23 -9.26 18.14
C LYS A 233 14.73 -9.54 18.17
N MET A 234 15.18 -10.50 17.37
CA MET A 234 16.60 -10.87 17.29
C MET A 234 17.24 -11.21 18.65
N GLY A 235 16.49 -11.83 19.56
CA GLY A 235 16.95 -12.19 20.91
C GLY A 235 17.01 -11.02 21.90
N GLU A 236 16.57 -9.82 21.50
CA GLU A 236 16.61 -8.61 22.31
C GLU A 236 15.23 -7.97 22.46
N SER A 237 15.05 -7.22 23.55
CA SER A 237 13.81 -6.49 23.84
C SER A 237 14.02 -4.99 23.65
N PHE A 238 13.28 -4.39 22.73
CA PHE A 238 13.30 -2.95 22.44
C PHE A 238 12.07 -2.25 22.99
N VAL A 239 12.22 -0.99 23.37
CA VAL A 239 11.11 -0.10 23.73
C VAL A 239 11.00 0.97 22.67
N ILE A 240 9.85 1.02 22.00
CA ILE A 240 9.55 1.95 20.92
C ILE A 240 8.52 2.95 21.42
N ASN A 241 8.80 4.24 21.24
CA ASN A 241 7.83 5.29 21.44
C ASN A 241 6.89 5.35 20.23
N LEU A 242 5.60 5.04 20.42
CA LEU A 242 4.61 5.06 19.33
C LEU A 242 4.24 6.49 18.89
N ASP A 243 4.55 7.50 19.71
CA ASP A 243 4.28 8.91 19.38
C ASP A 243 5.35 9.50 18.45
N ASP A 244 6.59 9.00 18.54
CA ASP A 244 7.74 9.39 17.70
C ASP A 244 8.68 8.19 17.54
N PRO A 245 8.32 7.20 16.70
CA PRO A 245 9.08 5.97 16.55
C PRO A 245 10.40 6.24 15.82
N LYS A 246 11.51 5.80 16.43
CA LYS A 246 12.85 5.88 15.85
C LYS A 246 13.50 4.50 15.90
N PRO A 247 13.79 3.87 14.74
CA PRO A 247 13.50 4.30 13.36
C PRO A 247 11.99 4.44 13.06
N GLU A 248 11.66 5.10 11.93
CA GLU A 248 10.28 5.39 11.51
C GLU A 248 9.40 4.13 11.49
N LEU A 249 8.21 4.15 12.08
CA LEU A 249 7.24 3.05 11.99
C LEU A 249 6.13 3.41 11.00
N THR A 250 6.22 2.86 9.79
CA THR A 250 5.33 3.16 8.66
C THR A 250 5.00 1.90 7.85
N VAL A 251 3.91 1.92 7.08
CA VAL A 251 3.57 0.91 6.06
C VAL A 251 4.14 1.19 4.69
N SER A 252 4.59 2.41 4.46
CA SER A 252 5.23 2.79 3.20
C SER A 252 6.73 2.46 3.28
N VAL A 253 7.43 2.72 2.17
CA VAL A 253 8.89 2.78 2.21
C VAL A 253 9.29 3.94 3.15
N PRO A 254 10.18 3.70 4.14
CA PRO A 254 10.60 4.76 5.05
C PRO A 254 11.23 5.94 4.31
N ALA A 255 11.00 7.16 4.80
CA ALA A 255 11.47 8.38 4.15
C ALA A 255 13.00 8.42 4.00
N ALA A 256 13.73 7.74 4.89
CA ALA A 256 15.19 7.60 4.83
C ALA A 256 15.71 6.97 3.52
N TYR A 257 14.89 6.18 2.81
CA TYR A 257 15.26 5.59 1.52
C TYR A 257 15.00 6.50 0.32
N LYS A 258 14.29 7.62 0.49
CA LYS A 258 13.97 8.55 -0.60
C LYS A 258 15.20 8.96 -1.43
N PRO A 259 16.34 9.36 -0.83
CA PRO A 259 17.50 9.79 -1.63
C PRO A 259 18.08 8.66 -2.50
N ALA A 260 18.06 7.41 -2.01
CA ALA A 260 18.49 6.25 -2.78
C ALA A 260 17.52 5.93 -3.95
N LEU A 261 16.21 6.05 -3.72
CA LEU A 261 15.19 5.89 -4.77
C LEU A 261 15.29 6.99 -5.84
N ASP A 262 15.49 8.23 -5.41
CA ASP A 262 15.66 9.38 -6.29
C ASP A 262 16.92 9.21 -7.16
N ARG A 263 18.01 8.72 -6.57
CA ARG A 263 19.25 8.42 -7.31
C ARG A 263 19.13 7.24 -8.26
N MET A 264 18.40 6.20 -7.87
CA MET A 264 18.06 5.07 -8.75
C MET A 264 17.33 5.60 -10.00
N LYS A 265 16.35 6.49 -9.82
CA LYS A 265 15.64 7.13 -10.94
C LYS A 265 16.55 8.00 -11.79
N LEU A 266 17.42 8.79 -11.15
CA LEU A 266 18.39 9.62 -11.86
C LEU A 266 19.34 8.79 -12.74
N TRP A 267 19.79 7.63 -12.24
CA TRP A 267 20.61 6.70 -13.04
C TRP A 267 19.85 6.18 -14.26
N LEU A 268 18.58 5.79 -14.12
CA LEU A 268 17.76 5.35 -15.26
C LEU A 268 17.56 6.47 -16.28
N ALA A 269 17.26 7.69 -15.84
CA ALA A 269 17.13 8.86 -16.71
C ALA A 269 18.44 9.17 -17.46
N LYS A 270 19.60 8.95 -16.82
CA LYS A 270 20.91 9.04 -17.48
C LYS A 270 21.05 8.00 -18.59
N GLN A 271 20.69 6.74 -18.34
CA GLN A 271 20.80 5.67 -19.32
C GLN A 271 19.86 5.87 -20.52
N GLN A 272 18.74 6.55 -20.32
CA GLN A 272 17.82 6.94 -21.38
C GLN A 272 18.26 8.22 -22.13
N GLY A 273 19.29 8.92 -21.67
CA GLY A 273 19.83 10.13 -22.31
C GLY A 273 19.14 11.45 -21.91
N PHE A 274 18.22 11.44 -20.94
CA PHE A 274 17.60 12.67 -20.42
C PHE A 274 18.56 13.47 -19.52
N VAL A 275 19.47 12.76 -18.84
CA VAL A 275 20.45 13.35 -17.92
C VAL A 275 21.86 13.04 -18.42
N THR A 276 22.74 14.04 -18.42
CA THR A 276 24.13 13.85 -18.84
C THR A 276 24.94 13.12 -17.76
N GLN A 277 26.07 12.53 -18.15
CA GLN A 277 26.99 11.89 -17.21
C GLN A 277 27.50 12.87 -16.14
N GLU A 278 27.81 14.12 -16.51
CA GLU A 278 28.31 15.15 -15.59
C GLU A 278 27.26 15.54 -14.54
N GLU A 279 26.01 15.74 -14.98
CA GLU A 279 24.88 16.03 -14.09
C GLU A 279 24.60 14.87 -13.13
N TYR A 280 24.68 13.63 -13.63
CA TYR A 280 24.54 12.45 -12.80
C TYR A 280 25.65 12.38 -11.74
N GLU A 281 26.93 12.45 -12.12
CA GLU A 281 28.03 12.31 -11.16
C GLU A 281 28.07 13.47 -10.15
N GLY A 282 27.69 14.68 -10.56
CA GLY A 282 27.61 15.85 -9.69
C GLY A 282 26.68 15.66 -8.48
N HIS A 283 25.56 14.94 -8.66
CA HIS A 283 24.61 14.64 -7.59
C HIS A 283 24.81 13.22 -7.00
N ALA A 284 25.21 12.24 -7.80
CA ALA A 284 25.40 10.86 -7.36
C ALA A 284 26.58 10.69 -6.38
N SER A 285 27.51 11.64 -6.39
CA SER A 285 28.69 11.67 -5.53
C SER A 285 28.44 12.27 -4.14
N THR A 286 27.25 12.82 -3.87
CA THR A 286 26.88 13.40 -2.57
C THR A 286 25.82 12.54 -1.87
N ASP A 287 25.56 12.78 -0.58
CA ASP A 287 24.43 12.17 0.16
C ASP A 287 23.33 13.22 0.41
N GLU A 288 23.16 14.15 -0.52
CA GLU A 288 22.13 15.17 -0.41
C GLU A 288 20.73 14.55 -0.38
N PRO A 289 19.86 14.97 0.56
CA PRO A 289 18.56 14.33 0.76
C PRO A 289 17.52 14.68 -0.31
N GLU A 290 17.73 15.77 -1.04
CA GLU A 290 16.79 16.26 -2.05
C GLU A 290 17.48 16.45 -3.39
N MET A 291 16.83 15.95 -4.45
CA MET A 291 17.27 16.16 -5.82
C MET A 291 16.96 17.61 -6.25
N PRO A 292 17.89 18.32 -6.90
CA PRO A 292 17.62 19.64 -7.47
C PRO A 292 16.41 19.61 -8.42
N GLU A 293 15.55 20.64 -8.37
CA GLU A 293 14.31 20.71 -9.17
C GLU A 293 14.56 20.50 -10.67
N ALA A 294 15.67 21.04 -11.19
CA ALA A 294 16.05 20.88 -12.60
C ALA A 294 16.32 19.42 -12.99
N LEU A 295 16.93 18.62 -12.10
CA LEU A 295 17.13 17.18 -12.34
C LEU A 295 15.84 16.40 -12.10
N ALA A 296 15.04 16.79 -11.10
CA ALA A 296 13.75 16.16 -10.83
C ALA A 296 12.79 16.27 -12.01
N ALA A 297 12.76 17.44 -12.69
CA ALA A 297 11.97 17.63 -13.92
C ALA A 297 12.40 16.66 -15.04
N LYS A 298 13.71 16.54 -15.30
CA LYS A 298 14.25 15.59 -16.30
C LYS A 298 13.94 14.14 -15.96
N VAL A 299 14.01 13.78 -14.68
CA VAL A 299 13.64 12.44 -14.21
C VAL A 299 12.15 12.16 -14.42
N SER A 300 11.30 13.17 -14.22
CA SER A 300 9.86 13.05 -14.49
C SER A 300 9.57 12.84 -15.98
N GLU A 301 10.34 13.45 -16.88
CA GLU A 301 10.22 13.28 -18.33
C GLU A 301 10.68 11.90 -18.82
N ALA A 302 11.53 11.21 -18.06
CA ALA A 302 12.08 9.88 -18.40
C ALA A 302 11.08 8.71 -18.23
N GLU A 303 9.83 8.99 -17.83
CA GLU A 303 8.71 8.02 -17.73
C GLU A 303 9.11 6.61 -17.24
N ILE A 304 9.84 6.55 -16.12
CA ILE A 304 10.35 5.28 -15.58
C ILE A 304 9.17 4.37 -15.21
N PRO A 305 9.09 3.12 -15.74
CA PRO A 305 7.97 2.23 -15.49
C PRO A 305 7.70 2.04 -13.99
N ALA A 306 6.46 2.30 -13.57
CA ALA A 306 6.06 2.26 -12.16
C ALA A 306 6.27 0.89 -11.52
N ILE A 307 6.03 -0.19 -12.28
CA ILE A 307 6.19 -1.58 -11.82
C ILE A 307 7.60 -1.86 -11.30
N TYR A 308 8.63 -1.23 -11.86
CA TYR A 308 10.00 -1.42 -11.39
C TYR A 308 10.24 -0.79 -10.02
N GLN A 309 9.60 0.35 -9.75
CA GLN A 309 9.68 1.02 -8.45
C GLN A 309 8.94 0.21 -7.39
N GLU A 310 7.81 -0.41 -7.75
CA GLU A 310 7.02 -1.24 -6.84
C GLU A 310 7.79 -2.47 -6.34
N VAL A 311 8.54 -3.15 -7.21
CA VAL A 311 9.40 -4.28 -6.83
C VAL A 311 10.39 -3.87 -5.74
N VAL A 312 11.08 -2.74 -5.95
CA VAL A 312 12.04 -2.20 -4.98
C VAL A 312 11.36 -1.79 -3.67
N HIS A 313 10.21 -1.12 -3.76
CA HIS A 313 9.45 -0.69 -2.58
C HIS A 313 9.04 -1.90 -1.74
N MET A 314 8.59 -2.97 -2.37
CA MET A 314 8.22 -4.22 -1.71
C MET A 314 9.41 -4.86 -0.99
N LEU A 315 10.58 -4.93 -1.62
CA LEU A 315 11.80 -5.48 -1.01
C LEU A 315 12.30 -4.67 0.18
N VAL A 316 12.33 -3.34 0.05
CA VAL A 316 12.68 -2.44 1.16
C VAL A 316 11.71 -2.65 2.32
N ARG A 317 10.40 -2.69 2.05
CA ARG A 317 9.38 -2.89 3.07
C ARG A 317 9.51 -4.23 3.78
N ALA A 318 9.70 -5.32 3.05
CA ALA A 318 9.85 -6.65 3.61
C ALA A 318 11.07 -6.76 4.54
N ALA A 319 12.23 -6.26 4.10
CA ALA A 319 13.43 -6.21 4.93
C ALA A 319 13.22 -5.31 6.17
N TYR A 320 12.63 -4.12 5.97
CA TYR A 320 12.34 -3.21 7.07
C TYR A 320 11.43 -3.86 8.12
N ASP A 321 10.33 -4.47 7.69
CA ASP A 321 9.42 -5.22 8.56
C ASP A 321 10.12 -6.35 9.30
N LYS A 322 10.99 -7.10 8.60
CA LYS A 322 11.70 -8.23 9.17
C LYS A 322 12.77 -7.83 10.18
N TYR A 323 13.38 -6.64 10.08
CA TYR A 323 14.51 -6.24 10.91
C TYR A 323 14.22 -5.10 11.90
N TYR A 324 13.12 -4.36 11.76
CA TYR A 324 12.73 -3.27 12.67
C TYR A 324 12.78 -3.68 14.15
N PRO A 325 13.43 -2.94 15.07
CA PRO A 325 14.00 -1.60 14.89
C PRO A 325 15.48 -1.58 14.46
N LEU A 326 16.12 -2.73 14.29
CA LEU A 326 17.54 -2.86 13.91
C LEU A 326 17.75 -2.75 12.39
N VAL A 327 17.23 -1.66 11.81
CA VAL A 327 17.38 -1.37 10.38
C VAL A 327 18.65 -0.54 10.15
N PRO A 328 19.40 -0.77 9.05
CA PRO A 328 20.57 0.03 8.72
C PRO A 328 20.21 1.51 8.52
N THR A 329 21.10 2.39 8.96
CA THR A 329 21.04 3.80 8.56
C THR A 329 21.34 3.91 7.07
N VAL A 330 20.48 4.58 6.31
CA VAL A 330 20.71 4.84 4.88
C VAL A 330 21.74 5.96 4.75
N ARG A 331 22.95 5.60 4.34
CA ARG A 331 24.08 6.46 3.96
C ARG A 331 24.73 5.87 2.72
N GLU A 332 25.61 6.62 2.06
CA GLU A 332 26.26 6.17 0.82
C GLU A 332 25.18 5.78 -0.20
N THR A 333 24.26 6.70 -0.44
CA THR A 333 23.01 6.50 -1.19
C THR A 333 23.23 6.01 -2.62
N ARG A 334 24.44 6.19 -3.18
CA ARG A 334 24.90 5.56 -4.42
C ARG A 334 24.88 4.03 -4.34
N TYR A 335 25.38 3.44 -3.26
CA TYR A 335 25.42 1.98 -3.10
C TYR A 335 24.04 1.39 -2.84
N TRP A 336 23.17 2.11 -2.13
CA TRP A 336 21.77 1.72 -2.03
C TRP A 336 21.10 1.78 -3.40
N ALA A 337 21.23 2.88 -4.14
CA ALA A 337 20.66 3.00 -5.48
C ALA A 337 21.15 1.88 -6.42
N ALA A 338 22.45 1.57 -6.41
CA ALA A 338 23.03 0.48 -7.17
C ALA A 338 22.43 -0.89 -6.78
N ALA A 339 22.29 -1.16 -5.47
CA ALA A 339 21.63 -2.38 -4.99
C ALA A 339 20.17 -2.51 -5.47
N LEU A 340 19.43 -1.40 -5.48
CA LEU A 340 18.05 -1.37 -5.97
C LEU A 340 17.97 -1.63 -7.49
N LEU A 341 18.87 -1.03 -8.27
CA LEU A 341 18.98 -1.26 -9.70
C LEU A 341 19.34 -2.72 -10.02
N MET A 342 20.26 -3.34 -9.26
CA MET A 342 20.58 -4.76 -9.41
C MET A 342 19.34 -5.63 -9.19
N LEU A 343 18.52 -5.33 -8.17
CA LEU A 343 17.29 -6.07 -7.88
C LEU A 343 16.24 -5.88 -8.98
N MET A 344 16.06 -4.66 -9.47
CA MET A 344 15.19 -4.39 -10.62
C MET A 344 15.61 -5.17 -11.86
N LYS A 345 16.91 -5.17 -12.16
CA LYS A 345 17.46 -5.93 -13.28
C LYS A 345 17.18 -7.43 -13.11
N ASP A 346 17.47 -8.00 -11.94
CA ASP A 346 17.19 -9.40 -11.62
C ASP A 346 15.71 -9.75 -11.85
N TYR A 347 14.79 -8.86 -11.48
CA TYR A 347 13.35 -9.03 -11.72
C TYR A 347 13.01 -9.03 -13.21
N VAL A 348 13.41 -7.98 -13.94
CA VAL A 348 13.10 -7.79 -15.36
C VAL A 348 13.61 -8.95 -16.21
N GLU A 349 14.87 -9.32 -16.03
CA GLU A 349 15.47 -10.46 -16.75
C GLU A 349 14.85 -11.79 -16.32
N GLY A 350 14.55 -11.92 -15.03
CA GLY A 350 13.93 -13.10 -14.45
C GLY A 350 12.54 -13.40 -15.02
N ILE A 351 11.69 -12.38 -15.17
CA ILE A 351 10.36 -12.52 -15.79
C ILE A 351 10.40 -12.66 -17.33
N GLY A 352 11.60 -12.67 -17.92
CA GLY A 352 11.83 -12.88 -19.35
C GLY A 352 11.81 -11.60 -20.21
N GLU A 353 11.88 -10.41 -19.61
CA GLU A 353 12.05 -9.15 -20.33
C GLU A 353 13.52 -8.78 -20.51
N SER A 354 13.82 -7.89 -21.47
CA SER A 354 15.18 -7.42 -21.70
C SER A 354 15.49 -6.17 -20.87
N TRP A 355 16.55 -6.21 -20.07
CA TRP A 355 17.06 -5.02 -19.39
C TRP A 355 17.87 -4.13 -20.34
N THR A 356 17.36 -2.94 -20.66
CA THR A 356 17.94 -2.06 -21.69
C THR A 356 18.83 -0.94 -21.14
N TYR A 357 18.97 -0.83 -19.82
CA TYR A 357 19.64 0.32 -19.17
C TYR A 357 21.14 0.09 -18.88
N GLY A 358 21.72 -1.02 -19.35
CA GLY A 358 23.12 -1.36 -19.08
C GLY A 358 23.36 -1.91 -17.67
N GLU A 359 24.61 -2.20 -17.31
CA GLU A 359 24.93 -2.82 -16.02
C GLU A 359 24.90 -1.81 -14.86
N PRO A 360 24.13 -2.09 -13.78
CA PRO A 360 24.27 -1.36 -12.53
C PRO A 360 25.68 -1.53 -11.93
N GLU A 361 26.10 -0.57 -11.11
CA GLU A 361 27.36 -0.66 -10.37
C GLU A 361 27.32 -1.83 -9.36
N GLN A 362 28.37 -2.65 -9.33
CA GLN A 362 28.44 -3.88 -8.52
C GLN A 362 29.51 -3.82 -7.42
N GLU A 363 29.71 -2.63 -6.83
CA GLU A 363 30.65 -2.47 -5.72
C GLU A 363 30.25 -3.34 -4.51
N GLU A 364 31.23 -3.77 -3.71
CA GLU A 364 31.02 -4.72 -2.62
C GLU A 364 29.94 -4.24 -1.62
N THR A 365 29.90 -2.95 -1.31
CA THR A 365 28.89 -2.35 -0.43
C THR A 365 27.48 -2.44 -1.02
N ALA A 366 27.31 -2.20 -2.33
CA ALA A 366 26.02 -2.36 -3.01
C ALA A 366 25.55 -3.81 -2.97
N VAL A 367 26.45 -4.78 -3.20
CA VAL A 367 26.14 -6.21 -3.08
C VAL A 367 25.68 -6.57 -1.66
N ARG A 368 26.32 -6.02 -0.63
CA ARG A 368 25.89 -6.22 0.77
C ARG A 368 24.51 -5.66 1.04
N HIS A 369 24.18 -4.46 0.53
CA HIS A 369 22.84 -3.88 0.65
C HIS A 369 21.78 -4.71 -0.08
N ARG A 370 22.08 -5.17 -1.29
CA ARG A 370 21.21 -6.09 -2.05
C ARG A 370 20.92 -7.36 -1.25
N ASN A 371 21.95 -8.00 -0.71
CA ASN A 371 21.79 -9.23 0.07
C ASN A 371 21.00 -9.00 1.37
N TRP A 372 21.18 -7.84 2.01
CA TRP A 372 20.37 -7.46 3.17
C TRP A 372 18.88 -7.32 2.80
N LEU A 373 18.56 -6.65 1.68
CA LEU A 373 17.18 -6.55 1.19
C LEU A 373 16.57 -7.93 0.89
N LEU A 374 17.31 -8.78 0.17
CA LEU A 374 16.88 -10.15 -0.16
C LEU A 374 16.68 -11.04 1.06
N SER A 375 17.44 -10.82 2.14
CA SER A 375 17.24 -11.57 3.38
C SER A 375 15.87 -11.31 4.03
N GLY A 376 15.23 -10.18 3.68
CA GLY A 376 13.85 -9.83 4.00
C GLY A 376 12.79 -10.62 3.23
N SER A 377 13.13 -11.04 2.01
CA SER A 377 12.26 -11.71 1.04
C SER A 377 12.95 -12.95 0.46
N PRO A 378 13.10 -14.03 1.24
CA PRO A 378 13.83 -15.23 0.82
C PRO A 378 13.20 -15.94 -0.39
N ASP A 379 11.92 -15.70 -0.64
CA ASP A 379 11.09 -16.22 -1.73
C ASP A 379 11.16 -15.36 -3.00
N TYR A 380 11.98 -14.30 -3.03
CA TYR A 380 12.03 -13.35 -4.15
C TYR A 380 12.24 -14.01 -5.52
N TYR A 381 13.23 -14.89 -5.65
CA TYR A 381 13.52 -15.56 -6.92
C TYR A 381 12.47 -16.62 -7.27
N ASP A 382 11.88 -17.30 -6.27
CA ASP A 382 10.79 -18.24 -6.49
C ASP A 382 9.55 -17.51 -7.05
N ASN A 383 9.26 -16.31 -6.55
CA ASN A 383 8.18 -15.46 -7.04
C ASN A 383 8.42 -14.96 -8.47
N ILE A 384 9.67 -14.62 -8.81
CA ILE A 384 10.06 -14.28 -10.19
C ILE A 384 9.82 -15.47 -11.14
N ASP A 385 10.25 -16.67 -10.75
CA ASP A 385 10.05 -17.87 -11.56
C ASP A 385 8.56 -18.22 -11.73
N ALA A 386 7.76 -18.02 -10.69
CA ALA A 386 6.30 -18.17 -10.77
C ALA A 386 5.69 -17.16 -11.75
N ALA A 387 6.08 -15.88 -11.68
CA ALA A 387 5.61 -14.84 -12.59
C ALA A 387 6.00 -15.13 -14.05
N LYS A 388 7.22 -15.63 -14.28
CA LYS A 388 7.68 -16.06 -15.60
C LYS A 388 6.82 -17.19 -16.18
N LYS A 389 6.52 -18.21 -15.37
CA LYS A 389 5.66 -19.34 -15.78
C LYS A 389 4.25 -18.88 -16.12
N MET A 390 3.67 -17.99 -15.32
CA MET A 390 2.36 -17.39 -15.61
C MET A 390 2.40 -16.69 -16.97
N ARG A 391 3.36 -15.80 -17.20
CA ARG A 391 3.50 -15.10 -18.49
C ARG A 391 3.66 -16.02 -19.69
N ALA A 392 4.50 -17.06 -19.56
CA ALA A 392 4.72 -18.03 -20.63
C ALA A 392 3.44 -18.80 -21.00
N ALA A 393 2.57 -19.08 -20.02
CA ALA A 393 1.29 -19.74 -20.24
C ALA A 393 0.24 -18.85 -20.94
N PHE A 394 0.46 -17.52 -20.99
CA PHE A 394 -0.46 -16.57 -21.63
C PHE A 394 0.00 -16.10 -23.02
N ASN A 395 1.31 -16.13 -23.29
CA ASN A 395 1.87 -15.73 -24.59
C ASN A 395 1.95 -16.90 -25.60
N GLY A 396 1.63 -18.12 -25.18
CA GLY A 396 1.52 -19.31 -26.03
C GLY A 396 0.07 -19.75 -26.14
#